data_AF-A0A348TQH6-F1
#
_entry.id   AF-A0A348TQH6-F1
#
_cell.length_a   1.000
_cell.length_b   1.000
_cell.length_c   1.000
_cell.angle_alpha   90.00
_cell.angle_beta   90.00
_cell.angle_gamma   90.00
#
_symmetry.space_group_name_H-M   'P 1'
#
loop_
_entity.id
_entity.type
_entity.pdbx_description
1 polymer ?
#
loop_
_entity_poly.entity_id
_entity_poly.type
_entity_poly.pdbx_seq_one_letter_code
_entity_poly.pdbx_strand_id
1 'polypeptide(L)'
;MKHKATYLIIGFLLTGSFATTAQNTVQRSTIETDSTSIVVEKLFELAWAHYPQNRVKEHQAKQAYYSLKNTQFSWTESLVGQYNLNESNINPFSNGNSNVFYPRFLVGLRLSLSTFIKDPIEVRKAKEQYRASLSETDLQKVLLKGEIASKLESYRLGKKILKLKTHAWEESQTLQQVVKQKFQKNEITLEEYNSATIAHLSLTESKLTA
;
A
#
# COMPACT_ATOMS: atom_id res chain seq x y z
N MET A 1 41.62 -71.55 30.46
CA MET A 1 42.38 -70.48 29.76
C MET A 1 41.36 -69.41 29.36
N LYS A 2 41.24 -68.28 30.07
CA LYS A 2 42.03 -67.04 29.92
C LYS A 2 42.07 -66.65 28.42
N HIS A 3 41.46 -65.58 27.93
CA HIS A 3 41.64 -64.15 28.27
C HIS A 3 40.40 -63.33 27.79
N LYS A 4 39.76 -62.55 28.67
CA LYS A 4 39.89 -61.08 28.92
C LYS A 4 39.20 -60.18 27.89
N ALA A 5 38.27 -59.38 28.42
CA ALA A 5 37.53 -58.29 27.81
C ALA A 5 38.42 -57.12 27.37
N THR A 6 37.94 -56.37 26.37
CA THR A 6 38.27 -54.94 26.21
C THR A 6 36.99 -54.20 25.82
N TYR A 7 36.52 -53.36 26.74
CA TYR A 7 35.45 -52.41 26.58
C TYR A 7 35.93 -51.24 25.71
N LEU A 8 35.10 -50.79 24.77
CA LEU A 8 35.30 -49.52 24.07
C LEU A 8 34.05 -48.65 24.31
N ILE A 9 34.07 -47.98 25.46
CA ILE A 9 33.16 -46.88 25.79
C ILE A 9 33.77 -45.64 25.14
N ILE A 10 33.22 -45.20 24.02
CA ILE A 10 33.49 -43.86 23.48
C ILE A 10 32.38 -42.96 24.00
N GLY A 11 32.78 -42.10 24.93
CA GLY A 11 31.91 -41.16 25.63
C GLY A 11 31.22 -40.19 24.68
N PHE A 12 29.91 -40.10 24.84
CA PHE A 12 29.09 -39.01 24.35
C PHE A 12 29.43 -37.76 25.17
N LEU A 13 30.36 -36.95 24.66
CA LEU A 13 30.67 -35.63 25.20
C LEU A 13 29.54 -34.68 24.80
N LEU A 14 28.54 -34.57 25.68
CA LEU A 14 27.57 -33.48 25.73
C LEU A 14 28.31 -32.18 26.08
N THR A 15 28.96 -31.56 25.10
CA THR A 15 29.25 -30.13 25.17
C THR A 15 27.96 -29.41 24.81
N GLY A 16 27.11 -29.18 25.83
CA GLY A 16 26.04 -28.20 25.75
C GLY A 16 26.66 -26.83 25.51
N SER A 17 26.76 -26.43 24.25
CA SER A 17 26.93 -25.03 23.90
C SER A 17 25.68 -24.30 24.36
N PHE A 18 25.78 -23.64 25.52
CA PHE A 18 24.86 -22.58 25.89
C PHE A 18 24.97 -21.53 24.79
N ALA A 19 24.01 -21.55 23.87
CA ALA A 19 23.76 -20.41 23.00
C ALA A 19 23.32 -19.27 23.91
N THR A 20 24.25 -18.40 24.28
CA THR A 20 23.96 -17.11 24.87
C THR A 20 23.18 -16.34 23.80
N THR A 21 21.86 -16.47 23.79
CA THR A 21 21.00 -15.51 23.11
C THR A 21 21.22 -14.20 23.84
N ALA A 22 22.11 -13.35 23.31
CA ALA A 22 22.12 -11.95 23.65
C ALA A 22 20.68 -11.45 23.44
N GLN A 23 19.97 -11.21 24.53
CA GLN A 23 18.77 -10.41 24.49
C GLN A 23 19.22 -9.04 24.02
N ASN A 24 19.10 -8.79 22.71
CA ASN A 24 18.87 -7.46 22.21
C ASN A 24 17.54 -7.03 22.82
N THR A 25 17.58 -6.50 24.04
CA THR A 25 16.57 -5.57 24.49
C THR A 25 16.71 -4.37 23.57
N VAL A 26 16.06 -4.46 22.41
CA VAL A 26 15.58 -3.27 21.72
C VAL A 26 14.88 -2.51 22.81
N GLN A 27 15.49 -1.40 23.26
CA GLN A 27 14.78 -0.39 24.01
C GLN A 27 13.58 -0.05 23.15
N ARG A 28 12.44 -0.67 23.47
CA ARG A 28 11.16 -0.22 23.02
C ARG A 28 11.05 1.15 23.67
N SER A 29 11.46 2.18 22.94
CA SER A 29 11.08 3.53 23.29
C SER A 29 9.58 3.44 23.53
N THR A 30 9.18 3.70 24.77
CA THR A 30 7.82 4.10 25.05
C THR A 30 7.62 5.29 24.14
N ILE A 31 6.94 5.06 23.02
CA ILE A 31 6.46 6.12 22.15
C ILE A 31 5.52 6.89 23.07
N GLU A 32 6.03 7.93 23.72
CA GLU A 32 5.20 9.05 24.09
C GLU A 32 4.45 9.36 22.81
N THR A 33 3.18 8.97 22.80
CA THR A 33 2.36 9.08 21.62
C THR A 33 2.12 10.56 21.49
N ASP A 34 3.03 11.23 20.77
CA ASP A 34 2.94 12.65 20.46
C ASP A 34 1.52 12.88 19.98
N SER A 35 0.81 13.80 20.63
CA SER A 35 -0.56 14.17 20.26
C SER A 35 -0.71 14.40 18.74
N THR A 36 0.35 14.84 18.07
CA THR A 36 0.43 14.96 16.62
C THR A 36 0.30 13.61 15.90
N SER A 37 0.99 12.57 16.37
CA SER A 37 0.92 11.23 15.81
C SER A 37 -0.49 10.64 15.89
N ILE A 38 -1.22 10.88 16.98
CA ILE A 38 -2.62 10.42 17.15
C ILE A 38 -3.52 11.07 16.10
N VAL A 39 -3.39 12.39 15.91
CA VAL A 39 -4.20 13.13 14.92
C VAL A 39 -3.89 12.66 13.51
N VAL A 40 -2.62 12.45 13.16
CA VAL A 40 -2.21 11.93 11.85
C VAL A 40 -2.79 10.53 11.61
N GLU A 41 -2.75 9.64 12.59
CA GLU A 41 -3.30 8.29 12.44
C GLU A 41 -4.82 8.33 12.24
N LYS A 42 -5.55 9.18 12.97
CA LYS A 42 -7.00 9.34 12.78
C LYS A 42 -7.38 9.93 11.43
N LEU A 43 -6.63 10.92 10.97
CA LEU A 43 -6.82 11.47 9.62
C LEU A 43 -6.49 10.43 8.55
N PHE A 44 -5.47 9.60 8.77
CA PHE A 44 -5.14 8.50 7.89
C PHE A 44 -6.25 7.46 7.84
N GLU A 45 -6.82 7.04 8.98
CA GLU A 45 -7.94 6.09 9.02
C GLU A 45 -9.12 6.60 8.18
N LEU A 46 -9.49 7.87 8.35
CA LEU A 46 -10.57 8.52 7.59
C LEU A 46 -10.24 8.61 6.10
N ALA A 47 -9.04 9.05 5.75
CA ALA A 47 -8.60 9.16 4.36
C ALA A 47 -8.52 7.77 3.70
N TRP A 48 -8.02 6.76 4.41
CA TRP A 48 -7.93 5.39 3.92
C TRP A 48 -9.32 4.86 3.54
N ALA A 49 -10.30 5.02 4.43
CA ALA A 49 -11.66 4.55 4.24
C ALA A 49 -12.38 5.23 3.06
N HIS A 50 -12.17 6.53 2.86
CA HIS A 50 -12.99 7.32 1.94
C HIS A 50 -12.32 7.64 0.60
N TYR A 51 -11.00 7.69 0.52
CA TYR A 51 -10.29 8.11 -0.69
C TYR A 51 -10.36 7.03 -1.80
N PRO A 52 -10.95 7.33 -2.98
CA PRO A 52 -11.18 6.32 -4.01
C PRO A 52 -9.94 5.60 -4.51
N GLN A 53 -8.78 6.28 -4.57
CA GLN A 53 -7.54 5.69 -5.05
C GLN A 53 -7.06 4.52 -4.17
N ASN A 54 -7.35 4.56 -2.87
CA ASN A 54 -6.99 3.46 -1.97
C ASN A 54 -7.79 2.21 -2.30
N ARG A 55 -9.10 2.36 -2.56
CA ARG A 55 -9.95 1.25 -3.02
C ARG A 55 -9.47 0.70 -4.37
N VAL A 56 -9.00 1.55 -5.28
CA VAL A 56 -8.41 1.10 -6.55
C VAL A 56 -7.18 0.21 -6.29
N LYS A 57 -6.28 0.61 -5.39
CA LYS A 57 -5.11 -0.21 -5.02
C LYS A 57 -5.51 -1.56 -4.40
N GLU A 58 -6.47 -1.57 -3.49
CA GLU A 58 -7.00 -2.81 -2.91
C GLU A 58 -7.63 -3.73 -3.98
N HIS A 59 -8.39 -3.16 -4.93
CA HIS A 59 -8.97 -3.92 -6.03
C HIS A 59 -7.91 -4.46 -7.00
N GLN A 60 -6.84 -3.72 -7.27
CA GLN A 60 -5.71 -4.19 -8.08
C GLN A 60 -5.01 -5.38 -7.41
N ALA A 61 -4.78 -5.32 -6.10
CA ALA A 61 -4.22 -6.45 -5.37
C ALA A 61 -5.14 -7.68 -5.40
N LYS A 62 -6.45 -7.46 -5.24
CA LYS A 62 -7.46 -8.53 -5.32
C LYS A 62 -7.56 -9.14 -6.72
N GLN A 63 -7.44 -8.32 -7.77
CA GLN A 63 -7.38 -8.79 -9.15
C GLN A 63 -6.15 -9.67 -9.39
N ALA A 64 -4.98 -9.23 -8.93
CA ALA A 64 -3.74 -10.01 -9.05
C ALA A 64 -3.83 -11.33 -8.26
N TYR A 65 -4.48 -11.33 -7.09
CA TYR A 65 -4.77 -12.55 -6.34
C TYR A 65 -5.64 -13.53 -7.14
N TYR A 66 -6.73 -13.07 -7.74
CA TYR A 66 -7.58 -13.94 -8.55
C TYR A 66 -6.89 -14.43 -9.82
N SER A 67 -6.04 -13.61 -10.44
CA SER A 67 -5.18 -14.03 -11.54
C SER A 67 -4.26 -15.17 -11.12
N LEU A 68 -3.57 -15.05 -9.97
CA LEU A 68 -2.78 -16.13 -9.40
C LEU A 68 -3.60 -17.40 -9.17
N LYS A 69 -4.82 -17.28 -8.63
CA LYS A 69 -5.72 -18.43 -8.44
C LYS A 69 -6.08 -19.08 -9.76
N ASN A 70 -6.39 -18.29 -10.79
CA ASN A 70 -6.67 -18.83 -12.12
C ASN A 70 -5.45 -19.57 -12.69
N THR A 71 -4.25 -18.99 -12.60
CA THR A 71 -3.00 -19.64 -13.03
C THR A 71 -2.70 -20.92 -12.24
N GLN A 72 -3.09 -21.01 -10.96
CA GLN A 72 -2.94 -22.27 -10.20
C GLN A 72 -3.83 -23.40 -10.72
N PHE A 73 -4.93 -23.08 -11.39
CA PHE A 73 -5.85 -24.03 -11.99
C PHE A 73 -5.72 -24.15 -13.52
N SER A 74 -4.74 -23.49 -14.14
CA SER A 74 -4.54 -23.53 -15.60
C SER A 74 -4.33 -24.95 -16.14
N TRP A 75 -3.81 -25.85 -15.31
CA TRP A 75 -3.62 -27.24 -15.69
C TRP A 75 -4.93 -27.95 -16.07
N THR A 76 -6.07 -27.46 -15.55
CA THR A 76 -7.40 -28.01 -15.89
C THR A 76 -7.78 -27.75 -17.35
N GLU A 77 -7.28 -26.66 -17.95
CA GLU A 77 -7.49 -26.34 -19.36
C GLU A 77 -6.82 -27.37 -20.29
N SER A 78 -5.78 -28.05 -19.78
CA SER A 78 -5.05 -29.07 -20.52
C SER A 78 -5.72 -30.44 -20.49
N LEU A 79 -6.74 -30.65 -19.65
CA LEU A 79 -7.49 -31.90 -19.55
C LEU A 79 -8.69 -31.85 -20.51
N VAL A 80 -8.59 -32.53 -21.65
CA VAL A 80 -9.65 -32.59 -22.65
C VAL A 80 -10.18 -34.00 -22.76
N GLY A 81 -11.47 -34.17 -22.47
CA GLY A 81 -12.22 -35.38 -22.78
C GLY A 81 -12.81 -35.31 -24.17
N GLN A 82 -12.67 -36.39 -24.94
CA GLN A 82 -13.28 -36.55 -26.25
C GLN A 82 -14.11 -37.83 -26.26
N TYR A 83 -15.30 -37.74 -26.83
CA TYR A 83 -16.21 -38.86 -27.01
C TYR A 83 -16.73 -38.83 -28.43
N ASN A 84 -16.64 -39.97 -29.13
CA ASN A 84 -17.18 -40.12 -30.47
C ASN A 84 -18.06 -41.37 -30.54
N LEU A 85 -19.20 -41.24 -31.20
CA LEU A 85 -20.15 -42.31 -31.48
C LEU A 85 -20.06 -42.70 -32.94
N ASN A 86 -20.06 -44.00 -33.19
CA ASN A 86 -20.09 -44.53 -34.55
C ASN A 86 -21.52 -44.95 -34.92
N GLU A 87 -22.27 -44.06 -35.56
CA GLU A 87 -23.67 -44.31 -35.95
C GLU A 87 -23.82 -45.51 -36.90
N SER A 88 -22.84 -45.76 -37.76
CA SER A 88 -22.84 -46.91 -38.68
C SER A 88 -22.79 -48.27 -37.97
N ASN A 89 -22.38 -48.30 -36.71
CA ASN A 89 -22.32 -49.51 -35.86
C ASN A 89 -23.48 -49.56 -34.84
N ILE A 90 -24.13 -48.43 -34.57
CA ILE A 90 -25.27 -48.29 -33.64
C ILE A 90 -26.60 -48.50 -34.38
N ASN A 91 -26.72 -48.00 -35.61
CA ASN A 91 -27.86 -48.22 -36.50
C ASN A 91 -27.37 -48.75 -37.86
N PRO A 92 -27.05 -50.05 -37.97
CA PRO A 92 -26.46 -50.62 -39.17
C PRO A 92 -27.41 -50.63 -40.38
N PHE A 93 -28.69 -50.31 -40.20
CA PHE A 93 -29.72 -50.28 -41.24
C PHE A 93 -29.99 -48.87 -41.80
N SER A 94 -29.46 -47.80 -41.20
CA SER A 94 -29.67 -46.43 -41.70
C SER A 94 -28.71 -46.02 -42.81
N ASN A 95 -27.56 -46.68 -42.94
CA ASN A 95 -26.56 -46.41 -43.97
C ASN A 95 -26.25 -47.70 -44.73
N GLY A 96 -26.60 -47.76 -46.02
CA GLY A 96 -26.52 -48.95 -46.89
C GLY A 96 -25.11 -49.50 -47.17
N ASN A 97 -24.11 -49.07 -46.40
CA ASN A 97 -22.73 -49.58 -46.45
C ASN A 97 -22.13 -49.48 -45.04
N SER A 98 -22.58 -50.35 -44.13
CA SER A 98 -22.16 -50.33 -42.72
C SER A 98 -20.76 -50.92 -42.56
N ASN A 99 -19.78 -50.06 -42.26
CA ASN A 99 -18.43 -50.49 -41.94
C ASN A 99 -18.37 -51.01 -40.49
N VAL A 100 -18.47 -52.33 -40.33
CA VAL A 100 -18.58 -53.04 -39.03
C VAL A 100 -17.25 -53.09 -38.26
N PHE A 101 -16.13 -52.68 -38.86
CA PHE A 101 -14.78 -52.88 -38.28
C PHE A 101 -14.33 -51.83 -37.25
N TYR A 102 -15.06 -50.74 -37.08
CA TYR A 102 -14.72 -49.69 -36.10
C TYR A 102 -15.53 -49.79 -34.81
N PRO A 103 -14.96 -49.47 -33.64
CA PRO A 103 -15.67 -49.56 -32.36
C PRO A 103 -16.91 -48.66 -32.31
N ARG A 104 -17.91 -49.07 -31.52
CA ARG A 104 -19.20 -48.37 -31.35
C ARG A 104 -19.06 -47.00 -30.67
N PHE A 105 -18.09 -46.88 -29.78
CA PHE A 105 -17.74 -45.65 -29.10
C PHE A 105 -16.21 -45.53 -29.03
N LEU A 106 -15.72 -44.29 -29.10
CA LEU A 106 -14.32 -43.96 -28.84
C LEU A 106 -14.29 -42.88 -27.75
N VAL A 107 -13.63 -43.19 -26.64
CA VAL A 107 -13.41 -42.24 -25.54
C VAL A 107 -11.92 -41.98 -25.43
N GLY A 108 -11.53 -40.71 -25.36
CA GLY A 108 -10.15 -40.29 -25.21
C GLY A 108 -10.01 -39.23 -24.13
N LEU A 109 -8.94 -39.30 -23.35
CA LEU A 109 -8.48 -38.22 -22.49
C LEU A 109 -7.14 -37.73 -23.04
N ARG A 110 -7.01 -36.41 -23.17
CA ARG A 110 -5.76 -35.76 -23.56
C ARG A 110 -5.30 -34.86 -22.43
N LEU A 111 -4.03 -35.00 -22.03
CA LEU A 111 -3.33 -34.11 -21.12
C LEU A 111 -2.04 -33.65 -21.78
N SER A 112 -1.80 -32.33 -21.80
CA SER A 112 -0.58 -31.77 -22.37
C SER A 112 0.60 -31.97 -21.40
N LEU A 113 1.72 -32.55 -21.87
CA LEU A 113 2.93 -32.66 -21.03
C LEU A 113 3.56 -31.28 -20.73
N SER A 114 3.32 -30.30 -21.62
CA SER A 114 3.86 -28.95 -21.44
C SER A 114 3.37 -28.26 -20.17
N THR A 115 2.20 -28.67 -19.68
CA THR A 115 1.56 -28.22 -18.42
C THR A 115 2.46 -28.47 -17.21
N PHE A 116 3.18 -29.60 -17.17
CA PHE A 116 4.08 -29.92 -16.04
C PHE A 116 5.34 -29.06 -15.99
N ILE A 117 5.72 -28.42 -17.11
CA ILE A 117 6.92 -27.59 -17.20
C ILE A 117 6.54 -26.11 -17.13
N LYS A 118 5.51 -25.68 -17.86
CA LYS A 118 5.14 -24.26 -18.01
C LYS A 118 4.33 -23.74 -16.83
N ASP A 119 3.32 -24.48 -16.35
CA ASP A 119 2.40 -23.99 -15.34
C ASP A 119 3.10 -23.62 -14.02
N PRO A 120 4.07 -24.40 -13.49
CA PRO A 120 4.80 -23.99 -12.29
C PRO A 120 5.54 -22.67 -12.43
N ILE A 121 6.04 -22.35 -13.63
CA ILE A 121 6.74 -21.09 -13.92
C ILE A 121 5.73 -19.94 -13.94
N GLU A 122 4.60 -20.11 -14.64
CA GLU A 122 3.55 -19.09 -14.68
C GLU A 122 2.94 -18.85 -13.30
N VAL A 123 2.77 -19.88 -12.47
CA VAL A 123 2.31 -19.71 -11.07
C VAL A 123 3.31 -18.88 -10.26
N ARG A 124 4.62 -19.10 -10.41
CA ARG A 124 5.64 -18.30 -9.71
C ARG A 124 5.58 -16.84 -10.18
N LYS A 125 5.46 -16.60 -11.47
CA LYS A 125 5.32 -15.26 -12.06
C LYS A 125 4.07 -14.54 -11.54
N ALA A 126 2.91 -15.19 -11.58
CA ALA A 126 1.66 -14.64 -11.06
C ALA A 126 1.73 -14.35 -9.55
N LYS A 127 2.49 -15.17 -8.80
CA LYS A 127 2.73 -14.95 -7.37
C LYS A 127 3.55 -13.70 -7.10
N GLU A 128 4.62 -13.48 -7.87
CA GLU A 128 5.41 -12.24 -7.74
C GLU A 128 4.62 -11.01 -8.18
N GLN A 129 3.76 -11.13 -9.21
CA GLN A 129 2.84 -10.05 -9.60
C GLN A 129 1.86 -9.70 -8.46
N TYR A 130 1.27 -10.70 -7.80
CA TYR A 130 0.42 -10.46 -6.63
C TYR A 130 1.20 -9.78 -5.49
N ARG A 131 2.42 -10.25 -5.18
CA ARG A 131 3.26 -9.60 -4.17
C ARG A 131 3.59 -8.16 -4.52
N ALA A 132 3.92 -7.87 -5.78
CA ALA A 132 4.17 -6.51 -6.24
C ALA A 132 2.94 -5.61 -6.00
N SER A 133 1.73 -6.09 -6.32
CA SER A 133 0.49 -5.33 -6.07
C SER A 133 0.20 -5.07 -4.59
N LEU A 134 0.59 -5.98 -3.69
CA LEU A 134 0.52 -5.75 -2.24
C LEU A 134 1.52 -4.67 -1.81
N SER A 135 2.76 -4.76 -2.29
CA SER A 135 3.79 -3.75 -2.01
C SER A 135 3.39 -2.36 -2.51
N GLU A 136 2.73 -2.26 -3.67
CA GLU A 136 2.16 -0.99 -4.15
C GLU A 136 1.06 -0.45 -3.24
N THR A 137 0.20 -1.33 -2.71
CA THR A 137 -0.84 -0.94 -1.76
C THR A 137 -0.23 -0.42 -0.45
N ASP A 138 0.83 -1.04 0.03
CA ASP A 138 1.55 -0.59 1.22
C ASP A 138 2.32 0.71 0.98
N LEU A 139 2.93 0.87 -0.20
CA LEU A 139 3.53 2.14 -0.61
C LEU A 139 2.50 3.27 -0.60
N GLN A 140 1.29 3.02 -1.10
CA GLN A 140 0.20 4.00 -1.07
C GLN A 140 -0.15 4.42 0.37
N LYS A 141 -0.14 3.50 1.34
CA LYS A 141 -0.35 3.83 2.76
C LYS A 141 0.72 4.77 3.27
N VAL A 142 2.00 4.48 2.98
CA VAL A 142 3.14 5.30 3.41
C VAL A 142 3.07 6.70 2.80
N LEU A 143 2.82 6.80 1.50
CA LEU A 143 2.69 8.08 0.80
C LEU A 143 1.53 8.92 1.35
N LEU A 144 0.36 8.30 1.56
CA LEU A 144 -0.80 8.98 2.12
C LEU A 144 -0.52 9.50 3.54
N LYS A 145 0.14 8.71 4.39
CA LYS A 145 0.56 9.17 5.73
C LYS A 145 1.50 10.37 5.65
N GLY A 146 2.48 10.33 4.75
CA GLY A 146 3.40 11.44 4.51
C GLY A 146 2.70 12.72 4.02
N GLU A 147 1.75 12.57 3.09
CA GLU A 147 0.97 13.69 2.57
C GLU A 147 0.11 14.34 3.67
N ILE A 148 -0.58 13.53 4.48
CA ILE A 148 -1.41 14.01 5.60
C ILE A 148 -0.55 14.77 6.60
N ALA A 149 0.60 14.22 7.00
CA ALA A 149 1.51 14.87 7.92
C ALA A 149 1.99 16.23 7.38
N SER A 150 2.40 16.28 6.11
CA SER A 150 2.85 17.50 5.44
C SER A 150 1.75 18.57 5.36
N LYS A 151 0.53 18.18 4.99
CA LYS A 151 -0.63 19.09 4.94
C LYS A 151 -1.01 19.61 6.33
N LEU A 152 -0.94 18.76 7.34
CA LEU A 152 -1.24 19.14 8.73
C LEU A 152 -0.23 20.17 9.24
N GLU A 153 1.06 19.97 9.00
CA GLU A 153 2.09 20.94 9.36
C GLU A 153 1.94 22.26 8.60
N SER A 154 1.64 22.17 7.30
CA SER A 154 1.35 23.36 6.48
C SER A 154 0.14 24.14 7.02
N TYR A 155 -0.93 23.45 7.43
CA TYR A 155 -2.08 24.07 8.08
C TYR A 155 -1.72 24.74 9.42
N ARG A 156 -0.94 24.05 10.27
CA ARG A 156 -0.47 24.60 11.56
C ARG A 156 0.38 25.84 11.36
N LEU A 157 1.26 25.83 10.37
CA LEU A 157 2.08 26.97 9.99
C LEU A 157 1.23 28.13 9.48
N GLY A 158 0.30 27.87 8.56
CA GLY A 158 -0.63 28.86 8.02
C GLY A 158 -1.45 29.54 9.13
N LYS A 159 -1.95 28.76 10.10
CA LYS A 159 -2.67 29.30 11.26
C LYS A 159 -1.79 30.24 12.11
N LYS A 160 -0.50 29.93 12.29
CA LYS A 160 0.45 30.80 13.01
C LYS A 160 0.73 32.10 12.22
N ILE A 161 0.92 32.00 10.91
CA ILE A 161 1.14 33.15 10.03
C ILE A 161 -0.09 34.08 10.04
N LEU A 162 -1.29 33.52 9.90
CA LEU A 162 -2.53 34.30 9.95
C LEU A 162 -2.68 35.02 11.30
N LYS A 163 -2.37 34.36 12.41
CA LYS A 163 -2.38 34.98 13.74
C LYS A 163 -1.39 36.15 13.82
N LEU A 164 -0.16 35.97 13.33
CA LEU A 164 0.86 37.01 13.33
C LEU A 164 0.46 38.22 12.46
N LYS A 165 -0.02 37.98 11.24
CA LYS A 165 -0.49 39.03 10.33
C LYS A 165 -1.70 39.77 10.90
N THR A 166 -2.60 39.06 11.58
CA THR A 166 -3.75 39.68 12.25
C THR A 166 -3.30 40.62 13.36
N HIS A 167 -2.36 40.19 14.20
CA HIS A 167 -1.79 41.04 15.26
C HIS A 167 -1.10 42.28 14.70
N ALA A 168 -0.24 42.13 13.68
CA ALA A 168 0.43 43.27 13.04
C ALA A 168 -0.57 44.26 12.41
N TRP A 169 -1.66 43.75 11.83
CA TRP A 169 -2.72 44.58 11.28
C TRP A 169 -3.48 45.34 12.39
N GLU A 170 -3.80 44.70 13.52
CA GLU A 170 -4.45 45.34 14.68
C GLU A 170 -3.58 46.45 15.28
N GLU A 171 -2.28 46.20 15.43
CA GLU A 171 -1.30 47.21 15.87
C GLU A 171 -1.22 48.39 14.89
N SER A 172 -1.15 48.09 13.59
CA SER A 172 -1.11 49.12 12.54
C SER A 172 -2.39 49.95 12.49
N GLN A 173 -3.56 49.34 12.69
CA GLN A 173 -4.83 50.06 12.78
C GLN A 173 -4.82 51.03 13.97
N THR A 174 -4.32 50.58 15.12
CA THR A 174 -4.18 51.42 16.32
C THR A 174 -3.20 52.58 16.07
N LEU A 175 -2.05 52.30 15.45
CA LEU A 175 -1.07 53.32 15.08
C LEU A 175 -1.65 54.35 14.11
N GLN A 176 -2.41 53.92 13.10
CA GLN A 176 -3.06 54.82 12.15
C GLN A 176 -4.00 55.80 12.84
N GLN A 177 -4.76 55.35 13.85
CA GLN A 177 -5.62 56.24 14.65
C GLN A 177 -4.80 57.29 15.41
N VAL A 178 -3.68 56.89 16.03
CA VAL A 178 -2.78 57.81 16.75
C VAL A 178 -2.16 58.83 15.78
N VAL A 179 -1.64 58.38 14.64
CA VAL A 179 -1.02 59.24 13.62
C VAL A 179 -2.06 60.21 13.04
N LYS A 180 -3.30 59.76 12.80
CA LYS A 180 -4.40 60.63 12.37
C LYS A 180 -4.68 61.74 13.39
N GLN A 181 -4.73 61.41 14.69
CA GLN A 181 -4.92 62.41 15.74
C GLN A 181 -3.77 63.41 15.81
N LYS A 182 -2.52 62.94 15.72
CA LYS A 182 -1.33 63.80 15.71
C LYS A 182 -1.30 64.74 14.51
N PHE A 183 -1.67 64.24 13.33
CA PHE A 183 -1.76 65.06 12.11
C PHE A 183 -2.83 66.14 12.24
N GLN A 184 -4.01 65.81 12.78
CA GLN A 184 -5.08 66.79 13.04
C GLN A 184 -4.68 67.90 14.01
N LYS A 185 -3.73 67.62 14.92
CA LYS A 185 -3.15 68.60 15.85
C LYS A 185 -1.92 69.34 15.28
N ASN A 186 -1.56 69.10 14.02
CA ASN A 186 -0.35 69.60 13.37
C ASN A 186 0.96 69.19 14.10
N GLU A 187 0.97 68.06 14.81
CA GLU A 187 2.16 67.55 15.53
C GLU A 187 3.11 66.75 14.61
N ILE A 188 2.63 66.33 13.43
CA ILE A 188 3.39 65.57 12.42
C ILE A 188 3.11 66.12 11.01
N THR A 189 3.97 65.78 10.06
CA THR A 189 3.86 66.17 8.66
C THR A 189 2.88 65.29 7.88
N LEU A 190 2.43 65.78 6.72
CA LEU A 190 1.62 64.99 5.78
C LEU A 190 2.36 63.74 5.27
N GLU A 191 3.67 63.83 5.08
CA GLU A 191 4.49 62.71 4.63
C GLU A 191 4.51 61.57 5.64
N GLU A 192 4.69 61.88 6.94
CA GLU A 192 4.64 60.90 8.03
C GLU A 192 3.26 60.24 8.13
N TYR A 193 2.18 61.01 7.95
CA TYR A 193 0.80 60.48 7.91
C TYR A 193 0.58 59.52 6.73
N ASN A 194 1.03 59.91 5.52
CA ASN A 194 0.89 59.10 4.32
C ASN A 194 1.69 57.80 4.43
N SER A 195 2.91 57.85 4.96
CA SER A 195 3.76 56.68 5.18
C SER A 195 3.10 55.64 6.10
N ALA A 196 2.53 56.07 7.23
CA ALA A 196 1.79 55.19 8.13
C ALA A 196 0.53 54.59 7.47
N THR A 197 -0.15 55.36 6.63
CA THR A 197 -1.33 54.90 5.89
C THR A 197 -0.97 53.85 4.84
N ILE A 198 0.10 54.06 4.08
CA ILE A 198 0.61 53.09 3.09
C ILE A 198 1.02 51.79 3.79
N ALA A 199 1.70 51.88 4.95
CA ALA A 199 2.06 50.71 5.75
C ALA A 199 0.82 49.93 6.25
N HIS A 200 -0.26 50.62 6.62
CA HIS A 200 -1.51 49.96 7.00
C HIS A 200 -2.19 49.24 5.84
N LEU A 201 -2.18 49.85 4.65
CA LEU A 201 -2.74 49.24 3.44
C LEU A 201 -1.97 47.97 3.05
N SER A 202 -0.64 48.00 3.08
CA SER A 202 0.18 46.83 2.74
C SER A 202 -0.01 45.66 3.72
N LEU A 203 -0.19 45.94 5.02
CA LEU A 203 -0.53 44.92 6.01
C LEU A 203 -1.94 44.36 5.81
N THR A 204 -2.89 45.18 5.36
CA THR A 204 -4.25 44.75 5.02
C THR A 204 -4.22 43.79 3.82
N GLU A 205 -3.50 44.13 2.76
CA GLU A 205 -3.28 43.25 1.61
C GLU A 205 -2.58 41.93 2.02
N SER A 206 -1.55 42.02 2.85
CA SER A 206 -0.85 40.85 3.38
C SER A 206 -1.76 39.93 4.19
N LYS A 207 -2.68 40.48 5.00
CA LYS A 207 -3.66 39.71 5.76
C LYS A 207 -4.69 39.02 4.85
N LEU A 208 -5.15 39.68 3.79
CA LEU A 208 -6.12 39.12 2.85
C LEU A 208 -5.56 37.98 1.99
N THR A 209 -4.24 37.98 1.78
CA THR A 209 -3.53 36.96 0.98
C THR A 209 -2.94 35.83 1.82
N ALA A 210 -3.20 35.83 3.13
CA ALA A 210 -2.73 34.82 4.09
C ALA A 210 -3.68 33.62 4.18
#